data_AF-A0A2C0EEA2-F1
#
_entry.id   AF-A0A2C0EEA2-F1
#
_cell.length_a   1.000
_cell.length_b   1.000
_cell.length_c   1.000
_cell.angle_alpha   90.00
_cell.angle_beta   90.00
_cell.angle_gamma   90.00
#
_symmetry.space_group_name_H-M   'P 1'
#
loop_
_entity.id
_entity.type
_entity.pdbx_description
1 polymer ?
#
loop_
_entity_poly.entity_id
_entity_poly.type
_entity_poly.pdbx_seq_one_letter_code
_entity_poly.pdbx_strand_id
1 'polypeptide(L)'
;MKPDEMAKMNNEKRKLLTEENELAYGNMLVYIRCSNVPERQSEELLLEILDHLLESQKEGKNAYDVFGEDLPTYCDELIAALPQQTMFEKFSTIGFIISLLLAIQFGIDTISAVITSFFQQNYPTEGVSFDILETTLSFIILIGGLYIILYVMKGFSFKFTMNWKSRIIFVLSISIPFGMSVLLHMYFKKHSYLSYNLSLWQGALIALFFYILYKFLFKASRF
;
A
#
# COMPACT_ATOMS: atom_id res chain seq x y z
N MET A 1 -6.11 11.98 17.76
CA MET A 1 -6.96 11.83 16.57
C MET A 1 -6.46 10.61 15.78
N LYS A 2 -7.33 9.77 15.21
CA LYS A 2 -6.91 8.65 14.36
C LYS A 2 -6.51 9.13 12.95
N PRO A 3 -5.67 8.41 12.19
CA PRO A 3 -5.33 8.77 10.80
C PRO A 3 -6.55 9.03 9.93
N ASP A 4 -7.56 8.15 9.96
CA ASP A 4 -8.82 8.34 9.22
C ASP A 4 -9.55 9.65 9.55
N GLU A 5 -9.51 10.08 10.82
CA GLU A 5 -10.13 11.33 11.27
C GLU A 5 -9.32 12.54 10.78
N MET A 6 -7.99 12.43 10.78
CA MET A 6 -7.09 13.44 10.23
C MET A 6 -7.27 13.59 8.73
N ALA A 7 -7.34 12.49 7.99
CA ALA A 7 -7.59 12.50 6.55
C ALA A 7 -8.96 13.12 6.20
N LYS A 8 -10.00 12.83 6.99
CA LYS A 8 -11.32 13.48 6.84
C LYS A 8 -11.23 14.99 7.10
N MET A 9 -10.59 15.39 8.20
CA MET A 9 -10.39 16.80 8.52
C MET A 9 -9.61 17.52 7.42
N ASN A 10 -8.58 16.85 6.88
CA ASN A 10 -7.77 17.36 5.79
C ASN A 10 -8.62 17.63 4.55
N ASN A 11 -9.45 16.67 4.15
CA ASN A 11 -10.34 16.81 3.00
C ASN A 11 -11.37 17.94 3.19
N GLU A 12 -11.88 18.15 4.40
CA GLU A 12 -12.80 19.26 4.67
C GLU A 12 -12.09 20.62 4.63
N LYS A 13 -10.92 20.74 5.27
CA LYS A 13 -10.13 22.00 5.27
C LYS A 13 -9.61 22.35 3.87
N ARG A 14 -9.25 21.35 3.06
CA ARG A 14 -8.71 21.58 1.70
C ARG A 14 -9.70 22.30 0.78
N LYS A 15 -11.01 22.13 1.00
CA LYS A 15 -12.07 22.85 0.26
C LYS A 15 -12.05 24.37 0.49
N LEU A 16 -11.33 24.85 1.51
CA LEU A 16 -11.21 26.27 1.85
C LEU A 16 -10.04 26.95 1.13
N LEU A 17 -9.18 26.19 0.44
CA LEU A 17 -8.06 26.73 -0.33
C LEU A 17 -8.55 27.39 -1.62
N THR A 18 -7.78 28.36 -2.12
CA THR A 18 -7.90 28.82 -3.51
C THR A 18 -7.49 27.70 -4.48
N GLU A 19 -7.93 27.77 -5.73
CA GLU A 19 -7.59 26.76 -6.75
C GLU A 19 -6.07 26.55 -6.91
N GLU A 20 -5.30 27.64 -6.87
CA GLU A 20 -3.84 27.59 -6.96
C GLU A 20 -3.21 26.87 -5.77
N ASN A 21 -3.64 27.22 -4.55
CA ASN A 21 -3.14 26.60 -3.33
C ASN A 21 -3.60 25.15 -3.19
N GLU A 22 -4.82 24.83 -3.63
CA GLU A 22 -5.34 23.47 -3.62
C GLU A 22 -4.52 22.55 -4.53
N LEU A 23 -4.12 23.04 -5.71
CA LEU A 23 -3.27 22.31 -6.63
C LEU A 23 -1.86 22.08 -6.06
N ALA A 24 -1.23 23.13 -5.52
CA ALA A 24 0.09 23.02 -4.91
C ALA A 24 0.09 22.06 -3.71
N TYR A 25 -0.86 22.25 -2.79
CA TYR A 25 -1.04 21.39 -1.64
C TYR A 25 -1.40 19.95 -2.04
N GLY A 26 -2.21 19.76 -3.09
CA GLY A 26 -2.56 18.45 -3.62
C GLY A 26 -1.33 17.65 -4.08
N ASN A 27 -0.34 18.31 -4.68
CA ASN A 27 0.92 17.67 -5.05
C ASN A 27 1.74 17.26 -3.82
N MET A 28 1.85 18.15 -2.82
CA MET A 28 2.51 17.84 -1.55
C MET A 28 1.83 16.68 -0.82
N LEU A 29 0.49 16.65 -0.82
CA LEU A 29 -0.33 15.57 -0.25
C LEU A 29 0.04 14.20 -0.82
N VAL A 30 0.11 14.09 -2.15
CA VAL A 30 0.51 12.84 -2.81
C VAL A 30 1.97 12.50 -2.50
N TYR A 31 2.87 13.47 -2.52
CA TYR A 31 4.30 13.26 -2.25
C TYR A 31 4.56 12.70 -0.85
N ILE A 32 3.94 13.31 0.17
CA ILE A 32 4.13 12.93 1.58
C ILE A 32 3.48 11.56 1.84
N ARG A 33 2.25 11.31 1.36
CA ARG A 33 1.57 10.01 1.53
C ARG A 33 2.27 8.85 0.81
N CYS A 34 2.97 9.12 -0.29
CA CYS A 34 3.76 8.12 -1.00
C CYS A 34 5.19 7.97 -0.45
N SER A 35 5.57 8.78 0.54
CA SER A 35 6.88 8.68 1.19
C SER A 35 6.88 7.60 2.27
N ASN A 36 8.07 7.12 2.64
CA ASN A 36 8.22 6.06 3.63
C ASN A 36 8.10 6.60 5.07
N VAL A 37 6.91 7.14 5.39
CA VAL A 37 6.56 7.77 6.67
C VAL A 37 5.32 7.07 7.22
N PRO A 38 5.21 6.82 8.54
CA PRO A 38 3.98 6.33 9.14
C PRO A 38 2.77 7.19 8.76
N GLU A 39 1.64 6.58 8.42
CA GLU A 39 0.43 7.28 7.99
C GLU A 39 0.01 8.36 8.98
N ARG A 40 0.04 8.04 10.28
CA ARG A 40 -0.25 9.03 11.33
C ARG A 40 0.63 10.28 11.24
N GLN A 41 1.94 10.13 11.11
CA GLN A 41 2.87 11.26 11.04
C GLN A 41 2.69 12.05 9.74
N SER A 42 2.44 11.34 8.63
CA SER A 42 2.10 11.95 7.34
C SER A 42 0.86 12.84 7.47
N GLU A 43 -0.24 12.33 8.04
CA GLU A 43 -1.47 13.11 8.19
C GLU A 43 -1.35 14.27 9.18
N GLU A 44 -0.57 14.11 10.26
CA GLU A 44 -0.26 15.21 11.20
C GLU A 44 0.51 16.33 10.49
N LEU A 45 1.58 15.99 9.76
CA LEU A 45 2.38 16.94 8.99
C LEU A 45 1.53 17.66 7.92
N LEU A 46 0.68 16.92 7.22
CA LEU A 46 -0.19 17.47 6.18
C LEU A 46 -1.22 18.44 6.73
N LEU A 47 -1.79 18.18 7.92
CA LEU A 47 -2.68 19.13 8.58
C LEU A 47 -1.95 20.40 9.00
N GLU A 48 -0.70 20.29 9.48
CA GLU A 48 0.12 21.45 9.84
C GLU A 48 0.42 22.33 8.62
N ILE A 49 0.88 21.72 7.52
CA ILE A 49 1.11 22.42 6.24
C ILE A 49 -0.18 23.11 5.77
N LEU A 50 -1.31 22.40 5.82
CA LEU A 50 -2.60 22.92 5.38
C LEU A 50 -3.06 24.11 6.22
N ASP A 51 -2.86 24.05 7.54
CA ASP A 51 -3.23 25.14 8.45
C ASP A 51 -2.35 26.39 8.23
N HIS A 52 -1.03 26.21 8.08
CA HIS A 52 -0.11 27.31 7.75
C HIS A 52 -0.46 27.96 6.39
N LEU A 53 -0.83 27.13 5.40
CA LEU A 53 -1.25 27.62 4.09
C LEU A 53 -2.56 28.40 4.15
N LEU A 54 -3.56 27.91 4.88
CA LEU A 54 -4.85 28.59 5.07
C LEU A 54 -4.71 29.92 5.81
N GLU A 55 -3.79 30.02 6.78
CA GLU A 55 -3.49 31.27 7.46
C GLU A 55 -2.85 32.27 6.51
N SER A 56 -1.81 31.85 5.78
CA SER A 56 -1.10 32.70 4.82
C SER A 56 -1.98 33.15 3.65
N GLN A 57 -2.92 32.31 3.24
CA GLN A 57 -3.90 32.64 2.21
C GLN A 57 -4.79 33.83 2.60
N LYS A 58 -5.05 34.05 3.90
CA LYS A 58 -5.81 35.24 4.37
C LYS A 58 -5.04 36.53 4.14
N GLU A 59 -3.72 36.45 4.05
CA GLU A 59 -2.83 37.57 3.72
C GLU A 59 -2.62 37.70 2.20
N GLY A 60 -3.28 36.88 1.39
CA GLY A 60 -3.15 36.88 -0.08
C GLY A 60 -1.91 36.17 -0.61
N LYS A 61 -1.22 35.38 0.22
CA LYS A 61 -0.04 34.59 -0.19
C LYS A 61 -0.43 33.23 -0.76
N ASN A 62 0.29 32.76 -1.78
CA ASN A 62 0.15 31.41 -2.29
C ASN A 62 1.16 30.43 -1.67
N ALA A 63 1.06 29.15 -1.98
CA ALA A 63 1.94 28.11 -1.43
C ALA A 63 3.43 28.33 -1.74
N TYR A 64 3.75 28.91 -2.91
CA TYR A 64 5.12 29.18 -3.33
C TYR A 64 5.72 30.38 -2.58
N ASP A 65 4.91 31.38 -2.25
CA ASP A 65 5.30 32.51 -1.39
C ASP A 65 5.64 32.06 0.04
N VAL A 66 4.97 31.01 0.53
CA VAL A 66 5.06 30.54 1.93
C VAL A 66 6.14 29.48 2.10
N PHE A 67 6.15 28.49 1.22
CA PHE A 67 7.02 27.31 1.34
C PHE A 67 8.21 27.33 0.36
N GLY A 68 8.25 28.33 -0.53
CA GLY A 68 9.25 28.46 -1.58
C GLY A 68 8.85 27.77 -2.89
N GLU A 69 9.60 28.10 -3.94
CA GLU A 69 9.37 27.59 -5.31
C GLU A 69 9.61 26.07 -5.43
N ASP A 70 10.53 25.52 -4.63
CA ASP A 70 10.89 24.10 -4.64
C ASP A 70 10.15 23.31 -3.55
N LEU A 71 8.84 23.13 -3.76
CA LEU A 71 7.97 22.33 -2.89
C LEU A 71 8.46 20.87 -2.69
N PRO A 72 9.01 20.16 -3.70
CA PRO A 72 9.60 18.84 -3.49
C PRO A 72 10.71 18.83 -2.42
N THR A 73 11.67 19.75 -2.53
CA THR A 73 12.78 19.85 -1.57
C THR A 73 12.25 20.20 -0.17
N TYR A 74 11.31 21.13 -0.08
CA TYR A 74 10.63 21.45 1.17
C TYR A 74 9.96 20.23 1.81
N CYS A 75 9.25 19.41 1.03
CA CYS A 75 8.63 18.18 1.53
C CYS A 75 9.68 17.18 2.05
N ASP A 76 10.80 17.02 1.35
CA ASP A 76 11.87 16.12 1.79
C ASP A 76 12.52 16.59 3.10
N GLU A 77 12.72 17.89 3.28
CA GLU A 77 13.22 18.48 4.54
C GLU A 77 12.27 18.19 5.71
N LEU A 78 10.96 18.41 5.52
CA LEU A 78 9.96 18.12 6.53
C LEU A 78 9.90 16.63 6.88
N ILE A 79 9.95 15.76 5.87
CA ILE A 79 9.98 14.31 6.07
C ILE A 79 11.25 13.89 6.83
N ALA A 80 12.40 14.47 6.51
CA ALA A 80 13.66 14.17 7.17
C ALA A 80 13.69 14.61 8.65
N ALA A 81 12.91 15.64 9.00
CA ALA A 81 12.76 16.11 10.37
C ALA A 81 11.83 15.24 11.24
N LEU A 82 11.04 14.34 10.64
CA LEU A 82 10.12 13.48 11.38
C LEU A 82 10.85 12.41 12.20
N PRO A 83 10.27 11.98 13.34
CA PRO A 83 10.83 10.90 14.14
C PRO A 83 10.90 9.60 13.34
N GLN A 84 12.09 9.03 13.22
CA GLN A 84 12.30 7.79 12.48
C GLN A 84 11.61 6.60 13.14
N GLN A 85 11.03 5.73 12.30
CA GLN A 85 10.48 4.45 12.76
C GLN A 85 11.55 3.57 13.40
N THR A 86 11.19 2.95 14.53
CA THR A 86 11.98 1.90 15.16
C THR A 86 12.05 0.66 14.27
N MET A 87 13.06 -0.18 14.49
CA MET A 87 13.19 -1.45 13.74
C MET A 87 11.95 -2.34 13.92
N PHE A 88 11.35 -2.35 15.12
CA PHE A 88 10.15 -3.12 15.41
C PHE A 88 8.93 -2.64 14.61
N GLU A 89 8.73 -1.32 14.49
CA GLU A 89 7.67 -0.73 13.66
C GLU A 89 7.86 -1.11 12.19
N LYS A 90 9.10 -1.02 11.67
CA LYS A 90 9.43 -1.44 10.29
C LYS A 90 9.14 -2.92 10.03
N PHE A 91 9.54 -3.80 10.95
CA PHE A 91 9.23 -5.24 10.85
C PHE A 91 7.74 -5.51 10.97
N SER A 92 7.02 -4.78 11.82
CA SER A 92 5.57 -4.89 11.94
C SER A 92 4.87 -4.50 10.65
N THR A 93 5.36 -3.46 9.95
CA THR A 93 4.83 -3.04 8.64
C THR A 93 4.95 -4.15 7.60
N ILE A 94 6.14 -4.69 7.41
CA ILE A 94 6.36 -5.80 6.48
C ILE A 94 5.56 -7.05 6.91
N GLY A 95 5.55 -7.33 8.22
CA GLY A 95 4.88 -8.48 8.80
C GLY A 95 3.36 -8.46 8.61
N PHE A 96 2.69 -7.31 8.75
CA PHE A 96 1.25 -7.24 8.52
C PHE A 96 0.93 -7.40 7.03
N ILE A 97 1.75 -6.86 6.12
CA ILE A 97 1.56 -7.02 4.66
C ILE A 97 1.65 -8.51 4.30
N ILE A 98 2.71 -9.19 4.75
CA ILE A 98 2.88 -10.63 4.52
C ILE A 98 1.72 -11.43 5.13
N SER A 99 1.31 -11.10 6.36
CA SER A 99 0.20 -11.78 7.02
C SER A 99 -1.12 -11.60 6.26
N LEU A 100 -1.37 -10.40 5.72
CA LEU A 100 -2.56 -10.14 4.91
C LEU A 100 -2.52 -10.94 3.59
N LEU A 101 -1.37 -10.98 2.91
CA LEU A 101 -1.20 -11.76 1.68
C LEU A 101 -1.43 -13.25 1.92
N LEU A 102 -0.90 -13.80 3.02
CA LEU A 102 -1.13 -15.21 3.40
C LEU A 102 -2.61 -15.47 3.70
N ALA A 103 -3.26 -14.58 4.46
CA ALA A 103 -4.68 -14.72 4.78
C ALA A 103 -5.54 -14.74 3.50
N ILE A 104 -5.23 -13.86 2.53
CA ILE A 104 -5.91 -13.81 1.24
C ILE A 104 -5.64 -15.07 0.42
N GLN A 105 -4.38 -15.49 0.29
CA GLN A 105 -4.01 -16.68 -0.50
C GLN A 105 -4.70 -17.94 0.05
N PHE A 106 -4.50 -18.27 1.33
CA PHE A 106 -5.14 -19.43 1.94
C PHE A 106 -6.67 -19.32 1.96
N GLY A 107 -7.21 -18.10 2.07
CA GLY A 107 -8.65 -17.85 1.95
C GLY A 107 -9.18 -18.21 0.56
N ILE A 108 -8.52 -17.72 -0.50
CA ILE A 108 -8.88 -18.00 -1.90
C ILE A 108 -8.74 -19.50 -2.19
N ASP A 109 -7.64 -20.12 -1.80
CA ASP A 109 -7.39 -21.53 -2.08
C ASP A 109 -8.41 -22.44 -1.35
N THR A 110 -8.74 -22.11 -0.09
CA THR A 110 -9.76 -22.83 0.68
C THR A 110 -11.14 -22.69 0.02
N ILE A 111 -11.52 -21.47 -0.38
CA ILE A 111 -12.80 -21.23 -1.08
C ILE A 111 -12.83 -21.99 -2.41
N SER A 112 -11.73 -21.96 -3.17
CA SER A 112 -11.61 -22.68 -4.45
C SER A 112 -11.77 -24.19 -4.26
N ALA A 113 -11.11 -24.77 -3.24
CA ALA A 113 -11.21 -26.19 -2.92
C ALA A 113 -12.61 -26.60 -2.42
N VAL A 114 -13.31 -25.72 -1.70
CA VAL A 114 -14.72 -25.94 -1.32
C VAL A 114 -15.61 -25.94 -2.56
N ILE A 115 -15.46 -24.95 -3.45
CA ILE A 115 -16.23 -24.85 -4.69
C ILE A 115 -16.02 -26.09 -5.55
N THR A 116 -14.77 -26.51 -5.80
CA THR A 116 -14.49 -27.71 -6.60
C THR A 116 -15.09 -28.96 -5.96
N SER A 117 -15.02 -29.10 -4.63
CA SER A 117 -15.64 -30.23 -3.91
C SER A 117 -17.16 -30.28 -4.07
N PHE A 118 -17.83 -29.13 -4.14
CA PHE A 118 -19.28 -29.07 -4.37
C PHE A 118 -19.69 -29.35 -5.82
N PHE A 119 -18.93 -28.85 -6.80
CA PHE A 119 -19.30 -28.94 -8.22
C PHE A 119 -18.73 -30.18 -8.94
N GLN A 120 -17.68 -30.80 -8.43
CA GLN A 120 -16.98 -31.91 -9.05
C GLN A 120 -17.03 -33.17 -8.17
N GLN A 121 -18.23 -33.71 -7.94
CA GLN A 121 -18.48 -34.90 -7.11
C GLN A 121 -17.66 -36.16 -7.46
N ASN A 122 -17.02 -36.22 -8.63
CA ASN A 122 -16.32 -37.41 -9.14
C ASN A 122 -14.78 -37.35 -9.02
N TYR A 123 -14.20 -36.27 -8.51
CA TYR A 123 -12.77 -36.18 -8.25
C TYR A 123 -12.52 -36.20 -6.74
N PRO A 124 -11.46 -36.86 -6.25
CA PRO A 124 -11.12 -36.81 -4.83
C PRO A 124 -10.99 -35.35 -4.42
N THR A 125 -11.51 -35.00 -3.23
CA THR A 125 -11.42 -33.65 -2.67
C THR A 125 -9.97 -33.19 -2.68
N GLU A 126 -9.61 -32.35 -3.65
CA GLU A 126 -8.28 -31.76 -3.70
C GLU A 126 -8.17 -30.87 -2.47
N GLY A 127 -7.16 -31.14 -1.64
CA GLY A 127 -6.85 -30.30 -0.51
C GLY A 127 -6.43 -28.90 -0.95
N VAL A 128 -6.11 -28.05 0.02
CA VAL A 128 -5.46 -26.77 -0.24
C VAL A 128 -3.99 -27.07 -0.56
N SER A 129 -3.66 -27.08 -1.85
CA SER A 129 -2.30 -27.24 -2.36
C SER A 129 -1.52 -25.94 -2.14
N PHE A 130 -0.38 -26.01 -1.46
CA PHE A 130 0.48 -24.86 -1.20
C PHE A 130 1.95 -25.20 -1.48
N ASP A 131 2.64 -24.37 -2.26
CA ASP A 131 4.08 -24.46 -2.49
C ASP A 131 4.81 -23.28 -1.82
N ILE A 132 5.79 -23.60 -0.97
CA ILE A 132 6.55 -22.60 -0.20
C ILE A 132 7.38 -21.71 -1.13
N LEU A 133 7.99 -22.30 -2.16
CA LEU A 133 8.86 -21.57 -3.07
C LEU A 133 8.03 -20.64 -3.96
N GLU A 134 6.87 -21.12 -4.43
CA GLU A 134 5.93 -20.29 -5.18
C GLU A 134 5.51 -19.04 -4.37
N THR A 135 5.05 -19.28 -3.14
CA THR A 135 4.50 -18.24 -2.28
C THR A 135 5.55 -17.20 -1.92
N THR A 136 6.76 -17.64 -1.58
CA THR A 136 7.85 -16.72 -1.23
C THR A 136 8.25 -15.83 -2.41
N LEU A 137 8.36 -16.40 -3.61
CA LEU A 137 8.67 -15.63 -4.82
C LEU A 137 7.54 -14.67 -5.21
N SER A 138 6.28 -15.12 -5.16
CA SER A 138 5.11 -14.28 -5.42
C SER A 138 5.08 -13.06 -4.49
N PHE A 139 5.31 -13.25 -3.19
CA PHE A 139 5.27 -12.14 -2.25
C PHE A 139 6.42 -11.15 -2.43
N ILE A 140 7.62 -11.63 -2.76
CA ILE A 140 8.74 -10.73 -3.10
C ILE A 140 8.37 -9.85 -4.29
N ILE A 141 7.75 -10.43 -5.33
CA ILE A 141 7.30 -9.69 -6.52
C ILE A 141 6.21 -8.69 -6.15
N LEU A 142 5.20 -9.07 -5.37
CA LEU A 142 4.08 -8.20 -5.00
C LEU A 142 4.51 -7.06 -4.08
N ILE A 143 5.33 -7.34 -3.07
CA ILE A 143 5.86 -6.32 -2.14
C ILE A 143 6.80 -5.38 -2.89
N GLY A 144 7.70 -5.91 -3.72
CA GLY A 144 8.56 -5.10 -4.58
C GLY A 144 7.75 -4.23 -5.53
N GLY A 145 6.69 -4.79 -6.13
CA GLY A 145 5.73 -4.07 -6.97
C GLY A 145 5.05 -2.91 -6.23
N LEU A 146 4.61 -3.12 -4.99
CA LEU A 146 4.05 -2.06 -4.15
C LEU A 146 5.02 -0.89 -3.97
N TYR A 147 6.29 -1.17 -3.63
CA TYR A 147 7.30 -0.13 -3.49
C TYR A 147 7.57 0.61 -4.81
N ILE A 148 7.55 -0.09 -5.95
CA ILE A 148 7.68 0.53 -7.28
C ILE A 148 6.49 1.47 -7.54
N ILE A 149 5.26 1.05 -7.22
CA ILE A 149 4.05 1.88 -7.39
C ILE A 149 4.17 3.16 -6.56
N LEU A 150 4.52 3.04 -5.28
CA LEU A 150 4.69 4.19 -4.39
C LEU A 150 5.79 5.14 -4.89
N TYR A 151 6.92 4.59 -5.33
CA TYR A 151 8.02 5.38 -5.90
C TYR A 151 7.59 6.15 -7.16
N VAL A 152 6.88 5.48 -8.07
CA VAL A 152 6.36 6.10 -9.30
C VAL A 152 5.34 7.20 -8.97
N MET A 153 4.42 6.95 -8.02
CA MET A 153 3.44 7.95 -7.57
C MET A 153 4.11 9.17 -6.93
N LYS A 154 5.09 8.94 -6.03
CA LYS A 154 5.88 10.02 -5.42
C LYS A 154 6.56 10.88 -6.50
N GLY A 155 7.23 10.26 -7.47
CA GLY A 155 7.93 10.95 -8.55
C GLY A 155 7.04 11.67 -9.58
N PHE A 156 5.73 11.40 -9.58
CA PHE A 156 4.76 12.06 -10.46
C PHE A 156 3.93 13.14 -9.77
N SER A 157 3.94 13.20 -8.43
CA SER A 157 3.15 14.15 -7.64
C SER A 157 3.27 15.62 -8.09
N PHE A 158 4.47 16.13 -8.35
CA PHE A 158 4.69 17.52 -8.78
C PHE A 158 4.69 17.73 -10.31
N LYS A 159 4.32 16.72 -11.10
CA LYS A 159 4.29 16.85 -12.57
C LYS A 159 2.90 17.33 -13.01
N PHE A 160 2.83 18.60 -13.41
CA PHE A 160 1.61 19.30 -13.83
C PHE A 160 0.81 18.57 -14.94
N THR A 161 1.48 17.82 -15.82
CA THR A 161 0.80 16.98 -16.82
C THR A 161 1.39 15.58 -16.85
N MET A 162 0.53 14.58 -16.65
CA MET A 162 0.88 13.19 -16.82
C MET A 162 1.02 12.89 -18.32
N ASN A 163 2.23 12.99 -18.84
CA ASN A 163 2.56 12.61 -20.22
C ASN A 163 2.09 11.17 -20.50
N TRP A 164 1.77 10.87 -21.76
CA TRP A 164 1.37 9.52 -22.18
C TRP A 164 2.35 8.43 -21.72
N LYS A 165 3.66 8.74 -21.75
CA LYS A 165 4.72 7.88 -21.22
C LYS A 165 4.55 7.60 -19.71
N SER A 166 4.24 8.62 -18.90
CA SER A 166 4.04 8.47 -17.45
C SER A 166 2.80 7.64 -17.13
N ARG A 167 1.72 7.80 -17.91
CA ARG A 167 0.53 6.94 -17.80
C ARG A 167 0.85 5.48 -18.08
N ILE A 168 1.61 5.21 -19.14
CA ILE A 168 2.08 3.86 -19.46
C ILE A 168 2.93 3.31 -18.32
N ILE A 169 3.90 4.08 -17.81
CA ILE A 169 4.77 3.65 -16.70
C ILE A 169 3.94 3.27 -15.47
N PHE A 170 2.93 4.07 -15.12
CA PHE A 170 2.04 3.79 -13.98
C PHE A 170 1.21 2.51 -14.19
N VAL A 171 0.64 2.31 -15.39
CA VAL A 171 -0.11 1.09 -15.71
C VAL A 171 0.81 -0.14 -15.68
N LEU A 172 2.03 -0.03 -16.21
CA LEU A 172 3.01 -1.10 -16.20
C LEU A 172 3.49 -1.42 -14.78
N SER A 173 3.68 -0.42 -13.89
CA SER A 173 4.10 -0.67 -12.50
C SER A 173 3.11 -1.50 -11.70
N ILE A 174 1.82 -1.44 -12.04
CA ILE A 174 0.78 -2.26 -11.42
C ILE A 174 0.65 -3.62 -12.12
N SER A 175 0.66 -3.60 -13.46
CA SER A 175 0.32 -4.78 -14.26
C SER A 175 1.43 -5.83 -14.28
N ILE A 176 2.71 -5.40 -14.28
CA ILE A 176 3.86 -6.31 -14.37
C ILE A 176 3.98 -7.19 -13.11
N PRO A 177 4.01 -6.66 -11.87
CA PRO A 177 4.11 -7.50 -10.68
C PRO A 177 2.94 -8.47 -10.54
N PHE A 178 1.73 -8.00 -10.81
CA PHE A 178 0.53 -8.84 -10.76
C PHE A 178 0.56 -9.95 -11.81
N GLY A 179 0.82 -9.60 -13.07
CA GLY A 179 0.91 -10.58 -14.17
C GLY A 179 2.03 -11.60 -13.94
N MET A 180 3.19 -11.16 -13.44
CA MET A 180 4.30 -12.05 -13.12
C MET A 180 3.94 -13.02 -11.99
N SER A 181 3.24 -12.55 -10.94
CA SER A 181 2.76 -13.42 -9.86
C SER A 181 1.78 -14.49 -10.37
N VAL A 182 0.87 -14.13 -11.29
CA VAL A 182 -0.08 -15.10 -11.89
C VAL A 182 0.64 -16.12 -12.78
N LEU A 183 1.59 -15.68 -13.61
CA LEU A 183 2.38 -16.58 -14.44
C LEU A 183 3.21 -17.55 -13.59
N LEU A 184 3.75 -17.07 -12.48
CA LEU A 184 4.48 -17.89 -11.52
C LEU A 184 3.56 -18.96 -10.91
N HIS A 185 2.36 -18.60 -10.46
CA HIS A 185 1.37 -19.56 -9.97
C HIS A 185 1.02 -20.62 -11.02
N MET A 186 0.78 -20.22 -12.28
CA MET A 186 0.50 -21.15 -13.38
C MET A 186 1.66 -22.12 -13.65
N TYR A 187 2.90 -21.64 -13.55
CA TYR A 187 4.10 -22.45 -13.75
C TYR A 187 4.27 -23.49 -12.63
N PHE A 188 4.16 -23.07 -11.37
CA PHE A 188 4.32 -23.94 -10.21
C PHE A 188 3.18 -24.96 -10.08
N LYS A 189 1.97 -24.64 -10.55
CA LYS A 189 0.89 -25.62 -10.67
C LYS A 189 1.25 -26.80 -11.59
N LYS A 190 2.09 -26.57 -12.60
CA LYS A 190 2.57 -27.63 -13.52
C LYS A 190 3.84 -28.31 -13.03
N HIS A 191 4.72 -27.56 -12.37
CA HIS A 191 6.03 -28.02 -11.89
C HIS A 191 6.13 -27.74 -10.39
N SER A 192 5.45 -28.57 -9.58
CA SER A 192 5.51 -28.41 -8.13
C SER A 192 6.82 -28.97 -7.59
N TYR A 193 7.48 -28.19 -6.73
CA TYR A 193 8.76 -28.58 -6.13
C TYR A 193 8.57 -28.97 -4.66
N LEU A 194 7.91 -28.10 -3.89
CA LEU A 194 7.82 -28.22 -2.44
C LEU A 194 6.38 -28.02 -1.99
N SER A 195 5.48 -28.81 -2.61
CA SER A 195 4.05 -28.78 -2.30
C SER A 195 3.71 -29.56 -1.04
N TYR A 196 2.78 -28.97 -0.29
CA TYR A 196 2.04 -29.62 0.77
C TYR A 196 0.56 -29.52 0.46
N ASN A 197 -0.14 -30.63 0.65
CA ASN A 197 -1.60 -30.66 0.56
C ASN A 197 -2.16 -30.58 1.97
N LEU A 198 -2.83 -29.47 2.25
CA LEU A 198 -3.54 -29.26 3.50
C LEU A 198 -4.99 -29.70 3.34
N SER A 199 -5.57 -30.21 4.42
CA SER A 199 -7.03 -30.41 4.46
C SER A 199 -7.76 -29.06 4.48
N LEU A 200 -9.03 -29.05 4.05
CA LEU A 200 -9.85 -27.84 3.99
C LEU A 200 -9.90 -27.08 5.32
N TRP A 201 -10.06 -27.79 6.44
CA TRP A 201 -10.09 -27.19 7.77
C TRP A 201 -8.75 -26.60 8.19
N GLN A 202 -7.63 -27.20 7.78
CA GLN A 202 -6.29 -26.65 8.03
C GLN A 202 -6.08 -25.35 7.24
N GLY A 203 -6.49 -25.30 5.97
CA GLY A 203 -6.44 -24.08 5.15
C GLY A 203 -7.26 -22.94 5.77
N ALA A 204 -8.49 -23.23 6.18
CA ALA A 204 -9.36 -22.26 6.86
C ALA A 204 -8.77 -21.72 8.17
N LEU A 205 -8.18 -22.61 8.99
CA LEU A 205 -7.55 -22.24 10.27
C LEU A 205 -6.33 -21.36 10.04
N ILE A 206 -5.50 -21.68 9.05
CA ILE A 206 -4.31 -20.89 8.69
C ILE A 206 -4.71 -19.50 8.16
N ALA A 207 -5.73 -19.42 7.31
CA ALA A 207 -6.26 -18.14 6.82
C ALA A 207 -6.74 -17.25 7.98
N LEU A 208 -7.50 -17.84 8.92
CA LEU A 208 -7.99 -17.12 10.10
C LEU A 208 -6.84 -16.67 11.01
N PHE A 209 -5.85 -17.54 11.24
CA PHE A 209 -4.67 -17.22 12.04
C PHE A 209 -3.93 -16.01 11.46
N PHE A 210 -3.63 -16.02 10.17
CA PHE A 210 -2.94 -14.91 9.51
C PHE A 210 -3.78 -13.63 9.46
N TYR A 211 -5.10 -13.73 9.35
CA TYR A 211 -5.99 -12.57 9.45
C TYR A 211 -5.95 -11.91 10.84
N ILE A 212 -5.93 -12.72 11.91
CA ILE A 212 -5.79 -12.21 13.28
C ILE A 212 -4.40 -11.59 13.48
N LEU A 213 -3.34 -12.27 12.99
CA LEU A 213 -1.97 -11.77 13.06
C LEU A 213 -1.81 -10.44 12.31
N TYR A 214 -2.42 -10.32 11.13
CA TYR A 214 -2.50 -9.07 10.37
C TYR A 214 -3.07 -7.93 11.24
N LYS A 215 -4.22 -8.13 11.89
CA LYS A 215 -4.82 -7.09 12.74
C LYS A 215 -3.92 -6.68 13.91
N PHE A 216 -3.23 -7.65 14.51
CA PHE A 216 -2.30 -7.39 15.61
C PHE A 216 -1.09 -6.58 15.14
N LEU A 217 -0.45 -7.02 14.05
CA LEU A 217 0.73 -6.36 13.48
C LEU A 217 0.41 -4.98 12.91
N PHE A 218 -0.75 -4.81 12.28
CA PHE A 218 -1.22 -3.52 11.79
C PHE A 218 -1.33 -2.49 12.93
N LYS A 219 -1.85 -2.91 14.09
CA LYS A 219 -1.89 -2.04 15.28
C LYS A 219 -0.49 -1.73 15.81
N ALA A 220 0.45 -2.66 15.68
CA ALA A 220 1.82 -2.51 16.15
C ALA A 220 2.70 -1.66 15.22
N SER A 221 2.42 -1.63 13.92
CA SER A 221 3.18 -0.84 12.93
C SER A 221 3.01 0.67 13.06
N ARG A 222 2.07 1.16 13.89
CA ARG A 222 1.66 2.58 13.97
C ARG A 222 1.37 3.19 12.60
N PHE A 223 0.98 2.33 11.66
CA PHE A 223 0.31 2.67 10.42
C PHE A 223 -1.11 3.08 10.83
#